data_AF-A0A455SJY1-F1
#
_entry.id   AF-A0A455SJY1-F1
#
_cell.length_a   1.000
_cell.length_b   1.000
_cell.length_c   1.000
_cell.angle_alpha   90.00
_cell.angle_beta   90.00
_cell.angle_gamma   90.00
#
_symmetry.space_group_name_H-M   'P 1'
#
loop_
_entity.id
_entity.type
_entity.pdbx_description
1 polymer ?
#
loop_
_entity_poly.entity_id
_entity_poly.type
_entity_poly.pdbx_seq_one_letter_code
_entity_poly.pdbx_strand_id
1 'polypeptide(L)'
;MSSSPLQLKTSYSRLNLVDSELLDFQYLRTLSYELYGAASVGEVLRVAHDIARKGSTRDASIETWVQQGRHNARRAQEALALGQRQTARINFLRAYNYLRTAEFFFDRHDQANFDAIYFESVAAFDQAIALFETPVEKIDIPFEDGVSIPGYQKAAEGPWLQPRGWMAQEASSSRTSPFA
;
A
#
# COMPACT_ATOMS: atom_id res chain seq x y z
N MET A 1 -26.71 -4.80 -28.77
CA MET A 1 -25.91 -3.97 -27.86
C MET A 1 -25.39 -4.87 -26.75
N SER A 2 -24.14 -5.33 -26.87
CA SER A 2 -23.51 -6.23 -25.90
C SER A 2 -23.14 -5.42 -24.67
N SER A 3 -23.84 -5.63 -23.56
CA SER A 3 -23.48 -5.07 -22.26
C SER A 3 -22.20 -5.75 -21.80
N SER A 4 -21.08 -5.02 -21.82
CA SER A 4 -19.82 -5.49 -21.26
C SER A 4 -20.04 -5.88 -19.78
N PRO A 5 -19.63 -7.09 -19.35
CA PRO A 5 -19.84 -7.59 -17.98
C PRO A 5 -19.11 -6.77 -16.90
N LEU A 6 -18.40 -5.70 -17.28
CA LEU A 6 -17.73 -4.76 -16.39
C LEU A 6 -18.53 -3.46 -16.12
N GLN A 7 -19.78 -3.35 -16.60
CA GLN A 7 -20.63 -2.20 -16.30
C GLN A 7 -21.63 -2.52 -15.17
N LEU A 8 -21.18 -2.39 -13.91
CA LEU A 8 -22.06 -2.31 -12.77
C LEU A 8 -22.69 -0.91 -12.74
N LYS A 9 -24.03 -0.85 -12.83
CA LYS A 9 -24.73 0.43 -13.03
C LYS A 9 -24.68 1.39 -11.83
N THR A 10 -24.33 0.93 -10.63
CA THR A 10 -23.96 1.79 -9.49
C THR A 10 -23.64 0.91 -8.29
N SER A 11 -22.37 0.87 -7.85
CA SER A 11 -22.04 0.44 -6.49
C SER A 11 -22.53 1.51 -5.50
N TYR A 12 -23.12 1.11 -4.37
CA TYR A 12 -23.57 2.05 -3.33
C TYR A 12 -22.41 2.80 -2.65
N SER A 13 -21.19 2.32 -2.82
CA SER A 13 -19.98 2.84 -2.19
C SER A 13 -19.13 3.64 -3.18
N ARG A 14 -19.75 4.56 -3.92
CA ARG A 14 -19.05 5.47 -4.85
C ARG A 14 -18.90 6.87 -4.26
N LEU A 15 -17.78 7.51 -4.59
CA LEU A 15 -17.56 8.92 -4.28
C LEU A 15 -18.18 9.83 -5.36
N ASN A 16 -18.39 9.29 -6.56
CA ASN A 16 -18.92 10.01 -7.73
C ASN A 16 -18.06 11.23 -8.13
N LEU A 17 -16.73 11.10 -8.04
CA LEU A 17 -15.78 12.11 -8.52
C LEU A 17 -15.48 11.96 -10.02
N VAL A 18 -15.74 10.77 -10.58
CA VAL A 18 -15.54 10.46 -12.01
C VAL A 18 -16.44 9.31 -12.45
N ASP A 19 -16.82 9.28 -13.73
CA ASP A 19 -17.70 8.26 -14.29
C ASP A 19 -17.11 6.84 -14.22
N SER A 20 -15.79 6.73 -14.43
CA SER A 20 -15.05 5.46 -14.33
C SER A 20 -15.09 4.90 -12.91
N GLU A 21 -15.75 3.77 -12.73
CA GLU A 21 -15.85 3.10 -11.42
C GLU A 21 -14.48 2.68 -10.89
N LEU A 22 -13.56 2.26 -11.76
CA LEU A 22 -12.19 1.91 -11.36
C LEU A 22 -11.47 3.11 -10.76
N LEU A 23 -11.54 4.29 -11.41
CA LEU A 23 -10.88 5.50 -10.91
C LEU A 23 -11.53 5.97 -9.61
N ASP A 24 -12.86 5.99 -9.56
CA ASP A 24 -13.62 6.39 -8.38
C ASP A 24 -13.34 5.49 -7.16
N PHE A 25 -13.23 4.18 -7.41
CA PHE A 25 -12.84 3.21 -6.39
C PHE A 25 -11.43 3.45 -5.88
N GLN A 26 -10.47 3.79 -6.75
CA GLN A 26 -9.11 4.08 -6.29
C GLN A 26 -9.08 5.34 -5.41
N TYR A 27 -9.87 6.39 -5.69
CA TYR A 27 -10.00 7.52 -4.77
C TYR A 27 -10.51 7.08 -3.39
N LEU A 28 -11.55 6.23 -3.35
CA LEU A 28 -12.08 5.70 -2.09
C LEU A 28 -11.05 4.85 -1.35
N ARG A 29 -10.37 3.94 -2.06
CA ARG A 29 -9.32 3.08 -1.52
C ARG A 29 -8.22 3.93 -0.90
N THR A 30 -7.69 4.92 -1.63
CA THR A 30 -6.65 5.81 -1.13
C THR A 30 -7.11 6.60 0.08
N LEU A 31 -8.34 7.14 0.06
CA LEU A 31 -8.91 7.89 1.18
C LEU A 31 -9.13 7.06 2.44
N SER A 32 -9.40 5.75 2.32
CA SER A 32 -9.58 4.89 3.49
C SER A 32 -8.35 4.82 4.39
N TYR A 33 -7.18 5.21 3.87
CA TYR A 33 -5.92 5.31 4.61
C TYR A 33 -5.72 6.63 5.36
N GLU A 34 -6.63 7.60 5.25
CA GLU A 34 -6.56 8.90 5.94
C GLU A 34 -6.53 8.73 7.46
N LEU A 35 -7.34 7.79 7.98
CA LEU A 35 -7.40 7.43 9.41
C LEU A 35 -6.05 6.95 9.96
N TYR A 36 -5.15 6.46 9.10
CA TYR A 36 -3.82 6.00 9.45
C TYR A 36 -2.72 7.02 9.10
N GLY A 37 -3.10 8.23 8.67
CA GLY A 37 -2.20 9.30 8.25
C GLY A 37 -1.63 9.14 6.85
N ALA A 38 -2.01 8.10 6.11
CA ALA A 38 -1.48 7.76 4.78
C ALA A 38 -2.28 8.40 3.63
N ALA A 39 -3.19 9.34 3.91
CA ALA A 39 -3.86 10.17 2.91
C ALA A 39 -4.25 11.54 3.49
N SER A 40 -4.77 12.41 2.63
CA SER A 40 -5.50 13.63 3.01
C SER A 40 -6.67 13.84 2.05
N VAL A 41 -7.84 14.17 2.59
CA VAL A 41 -9.04 14.49 1.79
C VAL A 41 -8.73 15.57 0.75
N GLY A 42 -8.08 16.67 1.14
CA GLY A 42 -7.76 17.78 0.24
C GLY A 42 -6.77 17.39 -0.87
N GLU A 43 -5.77 16.55 -0.56
CA GLU A 43 -4.81 16.08 -1.56
C GLU A 43 -5.47 15.15 -2.57
N VAL A 44 -6.31 14.21 -2.12
CA VAL A 44 -7.03 13.29 -3.03
C VAL A 44 -8.05 14.03 -3.89
N LEU A 45 -8.82 14.97 -3.33
CA LEU A 45 -9.74 15.78 -4.12
C LEU A 45 -9.03 16.62 -5.19
N ARG A 46 -7.85 17.17 -4.87
CA ARG A 46 -7.03 17.88 -5.86
C ARG A 46 -6.54 16.92 -6.95
N VAL A 47 -6.02 15.75 -6.59
CA VAL A 47 -5.60 14.74 -7.57
C VAL A 47 -6.76 14.33 -8.48
N ALA A 48 -7.95 14.08 -7.93
CA ALA A 48 -9.13 13.72 -8.71
C ALA A 48 -9.51 14.83 -9.71
N HIS A 49 -9.48 16.09 -9.27
CA HIS A 49 -9.72 17.25 -10.14
C HIS A 49 -8.66 17.38 -11.24
N ASP A 50 -7.37 17.20 -10.91
CA ASP A 50 -6.27 17.29 -11.88
C ASP A 50 -6.36 16.16 -12.93
N ILE A 51 -6.72 14.94 -12.51
CA ILE A 51 -6.97 13.81 -13.41
C ILE A 51 -8.16 14.09 -14.33
N ALA A 52 -9.26 14.65 -13.80
CA ALA A 52 -10.43 15.00 -14.60
C ALA A 52 -10.09 16.06 -15.67
N ARG A 53 -9.29 17.07 -15.32
CA ARG A 53 -8.82 18.09 -16.28
C ARG A 53 -7.92 17.52 -17.38
N LYS A 54 -7.22 16.43 -17.10
CA LYS A 54 -6.39 15.70 -18.06
C LYS A 54 -7.16 14.61 -18.83
N GLY A 55 -8.49 14.55 -18.69
CA GLY A 55 -9.37 13.67 -19.46
C GLY A 55 -9.64 12.31 -18.83
N SER A 56 -9.34 12.12 -17.54
CA SER A 56 -9.67 10.89 -16.79
C SER A 56 -9.11 9.60 -17.42
N THR A 57 -7.94 9.69 -18.05
CA THR A 57 -7.27 8.55 -18.66
C THR A 57 -6.38 7.80 -17.67
N ARG A 58 -5.97 6.59 -18.04
CA ARG A 58 -4.99 5.79 -17.31
C ARG A 58 -3.68 6.57 -17.12
N ASP A 59 -3.14 7.12 -18.22
CA ASP A 59 -1.87 7.85 -18.20
C ASP A 59 -1.96 9.11 -17.33
N ALA A 60 -3.06 9.87 -17.44
CA ALA A 60 -3.31 11.02 -16.58
C ALA A 60 -3.34 10.63 -15.09
N SER A 61 -3.89 9.45 -14.79
CA SER A 61 -3.97 8.93 -13.42
C SER A 61 -2.59 8.54 -12.90
N ILE A 62 -1.82 7.77 -13.67
CA ILE A 62 -0.44 7.38 -13.31
C ILE A 62 0.39 8.64 -13.06
N GLU A 63 0.43 9.56 -14.02
CA GLU A 63 1.22 10.78 -13.95
C GLU A 63 0.88 11.61 -12.71
N THR A 64 -0.41 11.84 -12.46
CA THR A 64 -0.88 12.72 -11.37
C THR A 64 -0.65 12.08 -9.99
N TRP A 65 -0.89 10.78 -9.84
CA TRP A 65 -0.60 10.07 -8.60
C TRP A 65 0.89 9.99 -8.30
N VAL A 66 1.72 9.71 -9.31
CA VAL A 66 3.19 9.69 -9.17
C VAL A 66 3.72 11.07 -8.80
N GLN A 67 3.25 12.12 -9.48
CA GLN A 67 3.62 13.50 -9.16
C GLN A 67 3.27 13.84 -7.71
N GLN A 68 2.08 13.44 -7.26
CA GLN A 68 1.63 13.67 -5.89
C GLN A 68 2.49 12.91 -4.88
N GLY A 69 2.71 11.62 -5.10
CA GLY A 69 3.53 10.78 -4.23
C GLY A 69 4.95 11.33 -4.08
N ARG A 70 5.60 11.68 -5.21
CA ARG A 70 6.93 12.29 -5.21
C ARG A 70 6.95 13.67 -4.53
N HIS A 71 5.89 14.46 -4.64
CA HIS A 71 5.76 15.72 -3.90
C HIS A 71 5.73 15.49 -2.39
N ASN A 72 4.95 14.52 -1.90
CA ASN A 72 4.95 14.16 -0.49
C ASN A 72 6.29 13.58 -0.03
N ALA A 73 6.98 12.77 -0.86
CA ALA A 73 8.31 12.26 -0.54
C ALA A 73 9.33 13.39 -0.31
N ARG A 74 9.32 14.43 -1.15
CA ARG A 74 10.17 15.62 -0.94
C ARG A 74 9.84 16.36 0.35
N ARG A 75 8.55 16.61 0.61
CA ARG A 75 8.10 17.23 1.87
C ARG A 75 8.50 16.42 3.10
N ALA A 76 8.48 15.10 2.99
CA ALA A 76 8.95 14.20 4.03
C ALA A 76 10.45 14.35 4.30
N GLN A 77 11.27 14.38 3.24
CA GLN A 77 12.72 14.60 3.35
C GLN A 77 13.06 15.97 3.94
N GLU A 78 12.36 17.03 3.52
CA GLU A 78 12.51 18.39 4.07
C GLU A 78 12.17 18.41 5.57
N ALA A 79 11.04 17.82 5.95
CA ALA A 79 10.65 17.71 7.35
C ALA A 79 11.66 16.91 8.18
N LEU A 80 12.20 15.83 7.61
CA LEU A 80 13.21 15.00 8.28
C LEU A 80 14.51 15.78 8.52
N ALA A 81 14.96 16.56 7.52
CA ALA A 81 16.15 17.42 7.64
C ALA A 81 15.99 18.50 8.73
N LEU A 82 14.74 18.93 8.99
CA LEU A 82 14.39 19.87 10.07
C LEU A 82 14.14 19.18 11.42
N GLY A 83 14.36 17.87 11.53
CA GLY A 83 14.10 17.09 12.75
C GLY A 83 12.61 16.85 13.07
N GLN A 84 11.70 17.17 12.15
CA GLN A 84 10.25 17.06 12.32
C GLN A 84 9.77 15.63 12.04
N ARG A 85 10.15 14.67 12.90
CA ARG A 85 9.92 13.23 12.71
C ARG A 85 8.48 12.84 12.38
N GLN A 86 7.49 13.38 13.10
CA GLN A 86 6.08 13.05 12.88
C GLN A 86 5.59 13.54 11.51
N THR A 87 5.94 14.76 11.13
CA THR A 87 5.62 15.36 9.82
C THR A 87 6.26 14.57 8.69
N ALA A 88 7.52 14.16 8.86
CA ALA A 88 8.24 13.33 7.90
C ALA A 88 7.54 11.97 7.72
N ARG A 89 7.24 11.28 8.83
CA ARG A 89 6.53 9.98 8.82
C ARG A 89 5.21 10.04 8.05
N ILE A 90 4.36 11.02 8.35
CA ILE A 90 3.05 11.18 7.70
C ILE A 90 3.22 11.43 6.20
N ASN A 91 4.18 12.27 5.79
CA ASN A 91 4.42 12.54 4.38
C ASN A 91 5.01 11.33 3.64
N PHE A 92 5.86 10.52 4.27
CA PHE A 92 6.35 9.27 3.69
C PHE A 92 5.21 8.24 3.54
N LEU A 93 4.31 8.12 4.53
CA LEU A 93 3.12 7.26 4.42
C LEU A 93 2.19 7.68 3.28
N ARG A 94 1.98 8.99 3.10
CA ARG A 94 1.23 9.54 1.96
C ARG A 94 1.93 9.27 0.63
N ALA A 95 3.25 9.48 0.57
CA ALA A 95 4.04 9.19 -0.62
C ALA A 95 3.90 7.73 -1.05
N TYR A 96 4.08 6.79 -0.12
CA TYR A 96 3.85 5.36 -0.32
C TYR A 96 2.45 5.10 -0.90
N ASN A 97 1.40 5.59 -0.23
CA ASN A 97 0.04 5.27 -0.64
C ASN A 97 -0.32 5.86 -2.01
N TYR A 98 0.15 7.07 -2.34
CA TYR A 98 -0.10 7.72 -3.62
C TYR A 98 0.67 7.06 -4.77
N LEU A 99 1.94 6.68 -4.57
CA LEU A 99 2.70 5.88 -5.53
C LEU A 99 2.03 4.51 -5.74
N ARG A 100 1.63 3.84 -4.66
CA ARG A 100 0.87 2.59 -4.70
C ARG A 100 -0.45 2.71 -5.43
N THR A 101 -1.09 3.88 -5.40
CA THR A 101 -2.34 4.10 -6.14
C THR A 101 -2.07 4.15 -7.65
N ALA A 102 -0.94 4.71 -8.08
CA ALA A 102 -0.53 4.72 -9.50
C ALA A 102 -0.27 3.30 -10.04
N GLU A 103 0.29 2.40 -9.22
CA GLU A 103 0.60 1.01 -9.58
C GLU A 103 -0.61 0.26 -10.19
N PHE A 104 -1.84 0.53 -9.73
CA PHE A 104 -3.06 -0.11 -10.22
C PHE A 104 -3.43 0.21 -11.67
N PHE A 105 -2.78 1.21 -12.26
CA PHE A 105 -3.09 1.70 -13.60
C PHE A 105 -2.08 1.25 -14.64
N PHE A 106 -0.94 0.65 -14.26
CA PHE A 106 0.01 0.15 -15.25
C PHE A 106 -0.54 -1.07 -16.00
N ASP A 107 -0.15 -1.18 -17.27
CA ASP A 107 -0.39 -2.39 -18.04
C ASP A 107 0.62 -3.47 -17.64
N ARG A 108 0.22 -4.74 -17.68
CA ARG A 108 1.12 -5.88 -17.40
C ARG A 108 2.34 -5.94 -18.32
N HIS A 109 2.26 -5.30 -19.49
CA HIS A 109 3.36 -5.23 -20.45
C HIS A 109 4.35 -4.08 -20.15
N ASP A 110 4.01 -3.19 -19.22
CA ASP A 110 4.84 -2.05 -18.80
C ASP A 110 5.54 -2.32 -17.45
N GLN A 111 6.15 -3.50 -17.34
CA GLN A 111 6.76 -3.97 -16.09
C GLN A 111 7.88 -3.04 -15.59
N ALA A 112 8.69 -2.49 -16.50
CA ALA A 112 9.82 -1.64 -16.11
C ALA A 112 9.38 -0.33 -15.43
N ASN A 113 8.34 0.34 -15.95
CA ASN A 113 7.81 1.54 -15.31
C ASN A 113 7.04 1.20 -14.03
N PHE A 114 6.31 0.08 -14.02
CA PHE A 114 5.68 -0.44 -12.81
C PHE A 114 6.72 -0.65 -11.69
N ASP A 115 7.79 -1.38 -11.98
CA ASP A 115 8.85 -1.71 -11.00
C ASP A 115 9.47 -0.45 -10.42
N ALA A 116 9.75 0.56 -11.26
CA ALA A 116 10.31 1.83 -10.80
C ALA A 116 9.40 2.52 -9.76
N ILE A 117 8.09 2.59 -10.02
CA ILE A 117 7.13 3.20 -9.09
C ILE A 117 6.93 2.32 -7.85
N TYR A 118 6.89 1.01 -8.02
CA TYR A 118 6.77 0.05 -6.92
C TYR A 118 7.95 0.16 -5.95
N PHE A 119 9.19 0.22 -6.43
CA PHE A 119 10.35 0.37 -5.55
C PHE A 119 10.40 1.74 -4.87
N GLU A 120 9.97 2.83 -5.54
CA GLU A 120 9.81 4.14 -4.88
C GLU A 120 8.76 4.09 -3.76
N SER A 121 7.64 3.41 -4.00
CA SER A 121 6.56 3.19 -3.05
C SER A 121 7.06 2.44 -1.81
N VAL A 122 7.74 1.30 -2.01
CA VAL A 122 8.35 0.50 -0.94
C VAL A 122 9.39 1.32 -0.17
N ALA A 123 10.27 2.06 -0.85
CA ALA A 123 11.28 2.90 -0.20
C ALA A 123 10.64 4.00 0.66
N ALA A 124 9.56 4.63 0.20
CA ALA A 124 8.82 5.59 1.01
C ALA A 124 8.21 4.94 2.26
N PHE A 125 7.69 3.71 2.14
CA PHE A 125 7.18 2.96 3.29
C PHE A 125 8.29 2.59 4.28
N ASP A 126 9.44 2.10 3.79
CA ASP A 126 10.62 1.79 4.61
C ASP A 126 11.09 3.02 5.41
N GLN A 127 11.11 4.20 4.78
CA GLN A 127 11.43 5.46 5.45
C GLN A 127 10.36 5.87 6.47
N ALA A 128 9.08 5.64 6.17
CA ALA A 128 8.01 5.91 7.12
C ALA A 128 8.14 5.06 8.38
N ILE A 129 8.32 3.74 8.24
CA ILE A 129 8.33 2.80 9.36
C ILE A 129 9.53 3.00 10.29
N ALA A 130 10.68 3.44 9.76
CA ALA A 130 11.85 3.83 10.56
C ALA A 130 11.59 5.03 11.50
N LEU A 131 10.50 5.77 11.26
CA LEU A 131 10.09 6.92 12.06
C LEU A 131 8.97 6.61 13.05
N PHE A 132 8.46 5.38 13.11
CA PHE A 132 7.45 4.98 14.09
C PHE A 132 8.05 4.95 15.51
N GLU A 133 7.19 5.14 16.51
CA GLU A 133 7.55 5.02 17.93
C GLU A 133 7.73 3.55 18.31
N THR A 134 6.78 2.70 17.90
CA THR A 134 6.93 1.24 17.97
C THR A 134 7.89 0.77 16.88
N PRO A 135 8.92 -0.04 17.20
CA PRO A 135 9.77 -0.65 16.19
C PRO A 135 8.96 -1.50 15.20
N VAL A 136 9.23 -1.30 13.92
CA VAL A 136 8.79 -2.15 12.82
C VAL A 136 10.04 -2.66 12.13
N GLU A 137 10.23 -3.97 12.14
CA GLU A 137 11.39 -4.61 11.54
C GLU A 137 11.03 -5.20 10.19
N LYS A 138 11.89 -4.97 9.20
CA LYS A 138 11.80 -5.65 7.90
C LYS A 138 12.39 -7.03 8.07
N ILE A 139 11.61 -8.05 7.70
CA ILE A 139 12.00 -9.45 7.84
C ILE A 139 11.95 -10.14 6.48
N ASP A 140 12.78 -11.16 6.34
CA ASP A 140 12.80 -12.08 5.22
C ASP A 140 12.31 -13.44 5.72
N ILE A 141 11.22 -13.94 5.15
CA ILE A 141 10.63 -15.23 5.53
C ILE A 141 11.11 -16.26 4.51
N PRO A 142 11.96 -17.23 4.91
CA PRO A 142 12.42 -18.28 4.01
C PRO A 142 11.24 -19.11 3.50
N PHE A 143 11.24 -19.38 2.20
CA PHE A 143 10.31 -20.23 1.50
C PHE A 143 11.07 -21.21 0.60
N GLU A 144 10.36 -22.21 0.09
CA GLU A 144 10.90 -23.31 -0.72
C GLU A 144 11.88 -22.85 -1.81
N ASP A 145 12.85 -23.71 -2.17
CA ASP A 145 13.83 -23.49 -3.25
C ASP A 145 14.66 -22.20 -3.14
N GLY A 146 14.90 -21.72 -1.91
CA GLY A 146 15.71 -20.53 -1.66
C GLY A 146 15.00 -19.21 -1.93
N VAL A 147 13.67 -19.25 -2.12
CA VAL A 147 12.83 -18.06 -2.24
C VAL A 147 12.71 -17.38 -0.86
N SER A 148 12.81 -16.05 -0.82
CA SER A 148 12.50 -15.26 0.38
C SER A 148 11.25 -14.42 0.15
N ILE A 149 10.34 -14.41 1.13
CA ILE A 149 9.14 -13.59 1.13
C ILE A 149 9.37 -12.39 2.06
N PRO A 150 9.35 -11.14 1.54
CA PRO A 150 9.55 -9.96 2.37
C PRO A 150 8.33 -9.73 3.28
N GLY A 151 8.59 -9.32 4.52
CA GLY A 151 7.56 -9.00 5.50
C GLY A 151 7.96 -7.84 6.43
N TYR A 152 6.97 -7.37 7.20
CA TYR A 152 7.19 -6.38 8.25
C TYR A 152 6.61 -6.90 9.56
N GLN A 153 7.45 -6.97 10.59
CA GLN A 153 7.05 -7.35 11.94
C GLN A 153 6.93 -6.10 12.80
N LYS A 154 5.72 -5.80 13.28
CA LYS A 154 5.50 -4.77 14.30
C LYS A 154 5.50 -5.41 15.68
N ALA A 155 6.35 -4.94 16.59
CA ALA A 155 6.34 -5.42 17.96
C ALA A 155 4.99 -5.12 18.64
N ALA A 156 4.50 -6.06 19.44
CA ALA A 156 3.34 -5.82 20.29
C ALA A 156 3.72 -4.86 21.43
N GLU A 157 2.80 -3.98 21.82
CA GLU A 157 2.96 -3.14 23.00
C GLU A 157 2.14 -3.72 24.17
N GLY A 158 2.72 -3.71 25.38
CA GLY A 158 2.03 -4.04 26.62
C GLY A 158 2.48 -5.32 27.32
N PRO A 159 1.95 -5.58 28.53
CA PRO A 159 2.46 -6.63 29.46
C PRO A 159 2.19 -8.07 29.00
N TRP A 160 1.52 -8.27 27.85
CA TRP A 160 1.20 -9.58 27.28
C TRP A 160 2.28 -10.10 26.31
N LEU A 161 3.49 -9.51 26.36
CA LEU A 161 4.67 -9.83 25.55
C LEU A 161 5.27 -11.22 25.80
N GLN A 162 4.70 -12.04 26.68
CA GLN A 162 5.11 -13.43 26.82
C GLN A 162 4.52 -14.24 25.65
N PRO A 163 5.36 -14.92 24.84
CA PRO A 163 4.85 -15.88 23.88
C PRO A 163 4.01 -16.89 24.67
N ARG A 164 2.71 -16.99 24.38
CA ARG A 164 1.95 -18.14 24.87
C ARG A 164 2.60 -19.35 24.23
N GLY A 165 3.23 -20.20 25.05
CA GLY A 165 3.94 -21.37 24.57
C GLY A 165 3.07 -22.13 23.57
N TRP A 166 3.56 -22.32 22.36
CA TRP A 166 2.93 -23.23 21.42
C TRP A 166 3.11 -24.63 21.97
N MET A 167 2.04 -25.25 22.47
CA MET A 167 2.02 -26.69 22.67
C MET A 167 1.99 -27.36 21.30
N ALA A 168 3.16 -27.56 20.71
CA ALA A 168 3.32 -28.57 19.68
C ALA A 168 3.18 -29.92 20.40
N GLN A 169 2.02 -30.57 20.31
CA GLN A 169 1.99 -32.02 20.51
C GLN A 169 2.78 -32.62 19.35
N GLU A 170 4.02 -33.05 19.63
CA GLU A 170 4.72 -33.98 18.78
C GLU A 170 3.83 -35.22 18.63
N ALA A 171 3.25 -35.40 17.44
CA ALA A 171 2.64 -36.66 17.08
C ALA A 171 3.77 -37.69 16.98
N SER A 172 4.03 -38.40 18.08
CA SER A 172 4.95 -39.53 18.09
C SER A 172 4.48 -40.53 17.03
N SER A 173 5.25 -40.65 15.96
CA SER A 173 4.98 -41.59 14.89
C SER A 173 5.27 -43.02 15.35
N SER A 174 4.29 -43.69 15.95
CA SER A 174 4.23 -45.15 15.98
C SER A 174 3.13 -45.61 15.03
N ARG A 175 3.46 -45.67 13.73
CA ARG A 175 2.64 -46.42 12.76
C ARG A 175 2.93 -47.91 12.93
N THR A 176 2.13 -48.60 13.73
CA THR A 176 1.93 -50.04 13.56
C THR A 176 0.83 -50.24 12.53
N SER A 177 1.19 -50.75 11.35
CA SER A 177 0.26 -51.17 10.30
C SER A 177 -0.53 -52.41 10.77
N PRO A 178 -1.87 -52.44 10.68
CA PRO A 178 -2.65 -53.63 10.97
C PRO A 178 -3.13 -54.28 9.67
N PHE A 179 -2.23 -54.60 8.75
CA PHE A 179 -2.54 -55.51 7.65
C PHE A 179 -1.32 -56.37 7.34
N ALA A 180 -1.44 -57.63 7.75
CA ALA A 180 -0.69 -58.78 7.28
C ALA A 180 -1.24 -59.24 5.91
#